data_AF-A0AAD6JJ30-F1
#
_entry.id   AF-A0AAD6JJ30-F1
#
_cell.length_a   1.000
_cell.length_b   1.000
_cell.length_c   1.000
_cell.angle_alpha   90.00
_cell.angle_beta   90.00
_cell.angle_gamma   90.00
#
_symmetry.space_group_name_H-M   'P 1'
#
loop_
_entity.id
_entity.type
_entity.pdbx_description
1 polymer ?
#
loop_
_entity_poly.entity_id
_entity_poly.type
_entity_poly.pdbx_seq_one_letter_code
_entity_poly.pdbx_strand_id
1 'polypeptide(L)'
;MSRSESCTQLALSILWAVCKLALEECAALAVEAGLAAKLLLVIQSGCNPVLKQRSVELLKLCSLNYTAAIFISKCKLTRTIQ
;
A
#
# COMPACT_ATOMS: atom_id res chain seq x y z
N MET A 1 16.88 -12.37 8.38
CA MET A 1 15.65 -11.97 7.67
C MET A 1 14.74 -13.18 7.58
N SER A 2 13.48 -13.08 8.03
CA SER A 2 12.56 -14.22 7.96
C SER A 2 12.14 -14.49 6.50
N ARG A 3 11.77 -15.72 6.13
CA ARG A 3 11.24 -16.01 4.77
C ARG A 3 10.04 -15.12 4.43
N SER A 4 9.20 -14.81 5.42
CA SER A 4 8.03 -13.94 5.27
C SER A 4 8.41 -12.50 4.86
N GLU A 5 9.47 -11.96 5.45
CA GLU A 5 9.95 -10.61 5.16
C GLU A 5 10.54 -10.50 3.75
N SER A 6 11.31 -11.51 3.31
CA SER A 6 11.82 -11.59 1.94
C SER A 6 10.69 -11.64 0.90
N CYS A 7 9.65 -12.45 1.15
CA CYS A 7 8.47 -12.51 0.28
C CYS A 7 7.74 -11.16 0.23
N THR A 8 7.59 -10.50 1.38
CA THR A 8 6.96 -9.17 1.47
C THR A 8 7.75 -8.13 0.68
N GLN A 9 9.08 -8.14 0.77
CA GLN A 9 9.97 -7.25 0.02
C GLN A 9 9.88 -7.48 -1.50
N LEU A 10 9.83 -8.74 -1.94
CA LEU A 10 9.67 -9.06 -3.35
C LEU A 10 8.31 -8.59 -3.87
N ALA A 11 7.23 -8.90 -3.14
CA ALA A 11 5.88 -8.47 -3.49
C ALA A 11 5.77 -6.93 -3.59
N LEU A 12 6.34 -6.20 -2.61
CA LEU A 12 6.41 -4.73 -2.66
C LEU A 12 7.18 -4.22 -3.88
N SER A 13 8.28 -4.88 -4.25
CA SER A 13 9.09 -4.48 -5.41
C SER A 13 8.33 -4.67 -6.72
N ILE A 14 7.59 -5.78 -6.86
CA ILE A 14 6.74 -6.05 -8.03
C ILE A 14 5.59 -5.04 -8.09
N LEU A 15 4.85 -4.86 -6.99
CA LEU A 15 3.73 -3.92 -6.93
C LEU A 15 4.19 -2.49 -7.23
N TRP A 16 5.35 -2.09 -6.71
CA TRP A 16 5.93 -0.78 -7.01
C TRP A 16 6.21 -0.57 -8.50
N ALA A 17 6.80 -1.57 -9.17
CA ALA A 17 7.06 -1.51 -10.59
C ALA A 17 5.75 -1.41 -11.40
N VAL A 18 4.76 -2.25 -11.08
CA VAL A 18 3.45 -2.26 -11.75
C VAL A 18 2.73 -0.92 -11.56
N CYS A 19 2.64 -0.42 -10.33
CA CYS A 19 1.98 0.85 -10.05
C CYS A 19 2.71 2.06 -10.68
N LYS A 20 4.02 1.99 -10.95
CA LYS A 20 4.72 3.03 -11.70
C LYS A 20 4.43 3.00 -13.21
N LEU A 21 4.22 1.81 -13.78
CA LEU A 21 4.02 1.65 -15.22
C LEU A 21 2.59 2.00 -15.66
N ALA A 22 1.58 1.75 -14.82
CA ALA A 22 0.18 1.99 -15.14
C ALA A 22 -0.58 2.55 -13.93
N LEU A 23 -0.13 3.71 -13.42
CA LEU A 23 -0.59 4.28 -12.15
C LEU A 23 -2.11 4.41 -12.06
N GLU A 24 -2.77 4.90 -13.10
CA GLU A 24 -4.21 5.19 -13.07
C GLU A 24 -5.07 3.93 -12.96
N GLU A 25 -4.84 2.95 -13.84
CA GLU A 25 -5.57 1.68 -13.84
C GLU A 25 -5.17 0.80 -12.65
N CYS A 26 -3.87 0.72 -12.33
CA CYS A 26 -3.37 -0.15 -11.28
C CYS A 26 -3.65 0.39 -9.88
N ALA A 27 -3.64 1.71 -9.65
CA ALA A 27 -3.98 2.25 -8.33
C ALA A 27 -5.43 1.94 -7.95
N ALA A 28 -6.36 2.08 -8.88
CA ALA A 28 -7.77 1.76 -8.67
C ALA A 28 -7.95 0.29 -8.31
N LEU A 29 -7.43 -0.61 -9.15
CA LEU A 29 -7.54 -2.06 -8.94
C LEU A 29 -6.83 -2.51 -7.66
N ALA A 30 -5.66 -1.95 -7.36
CA ALA A 30 -4.92 -2.29 -6.15
C ALA A 30 -5.66 -1.86 -4.88
N VAL A 31 -6.26 -0.66 -4.88
CA VAL A 31 -7.09 -0.18 -3.76
C VAL A 31 -8.31 -1.08 -3.58
N GLU A 32 -9.02 -1.43 -4.66
CA GLU A 32 -10.18 -2.32 -4.60
C GLU A 32 -9.82 -3.75 -4.15
N ALA A 33 -8.63 -4.23 -4.50
CA ALA A 33 -8.08 -5.50 -4.01
C ALA A 33 -7.61 -5.46 -2.54
N GLY A 34 -7.77 -4.32 -1.86
CA GLY A 34 -7.41 -4.14 -0.45
C GLY A 34 -5.92 -3.95 -0.20
N LEU A 35 -5.15 -3.47 -1.19
CA LEU A 35 -3.71 -3.20 -1.02
C LEU A 35 -3.45 -2.22 0.12
N ALA A 36 -4.25 -1.16 0.26
CA ALA A 36 -4.07 -0.16 1.31
C ALA A 36 -4.06 -0.78 2.71
N ALA A 37 -4.99 -1.68 3.00
CA ALA A 37 -5.04 -2.39 4.28
C ALA A 37 -3.79 -3.26 4.50
N LYS A 38 -3.33 -3.99 3.47
CA LYS A 38 -2.11 -4.82 3.56
C LYS A 38 -0.86 -3.97 3.80
N LEU A 39 -0.74 -2.81 3.16
CA LEU A 39 0.37 -1.88 3.38
C LEU A 39 0.36 -1.31 4.79
N LEU A 40 -0.80 -0.93 5.32
CA LEU A 40 -0.94 -0.48 6.71
C LEU A 40 -0.50 -1.56 7.70
N LEU A 41 -0.86 -2.83 7.46
CA LEU A 41 -0.38 -3.95 8.29
C LEU A 41 1.14 -4.09 8.25
N VAL A 42 1.79 -3.93 7.09
CA VAL A 42 3.27 -3.96 7.01
C VAL A 42 3.88 -2.78 7.77
N ILE A 43 3.32 -1.58 7.65
CA ILE A 43 3.79 -0.38 8.35
C ILE A 43 3.69 -0.56 9.88
N GLN A 44 2.63 -1.21 10.36
CA GLN A 44 2.37 -1.45 11.78
C GLN A 44 3.08 -2.70 12.33
N SER A 45 3.62 -3.56 11.45
CA SER A 45 4.32 -4.80 11.83
C SER A 45 5.70 -4.56 12.47
N GLY A 46 6.39 -5.64 12.86
CA GLY A 46 7.79 -5.60 13.28
C GLY A 46 8.81 -5.64 12.13
N CYS A 47 8.40 -5.47 10.86
CA CYS A 47 9.31 -5.47 9.71
C CYS A 47 10.36 -4.35 9.77
N ASN A 48 11.47 -4.55 9.06
CA ASN A 48 12.55 -3.57 9.05
C ASN A 48 12.10 -2.18 8.55
N PRO A 49 12.78 -1.10 8.97
CA PRO A 49 12.39 0.28 8.63
C PRO A 49 12.34 0.58 7.12
N VAL A 50 13.22 -0.03 6.33
CA VAL A 50 13.26 0.17 4.87
C VAL A 50 11.99 -0.39 4.22
N LEU A 51 11.55 -1.56 4.67
CA LEU A 51 10.33 -2.19 4.16
C LEU A 51 9.10 -1.36 4.50
N LYS A 52 9.02 -0.89 5.75
CA LYS A 52 7.95 0.01 6.20
C LYS A 52 7.91 1.30 5.38
N GLN A 53 9.07 1.92 5.15
CA GLN A 53 9.17 3.15 4.37
C GLN A 53 8.67 2.95 2.93
N ARG A 54 9.06 1.85 2.27
CA ARG A 54 8.56 1.52 0.93
C ARG A 54 7.05 1.31 0.91
N SER A 55 6.48 0.69 1.95
CA SER A 55 5.03 0.54 2.07
C SER A 55 4.31 1.88 2.20
N VAL A 56 4.88 2.84 2.94
CA VAL A 56 4.34 4.21 3.04
C VAL A 56 4.35 4.91 1.68
N GLU A 57 5.46 4.80 0.95
CA GLU A 57 5.58 5.41 -0.38
C GLU A 57 4.59 4.82 -1.37
N LEU A 58 4.39 3.50 -1.35
CA LEU A 58 3.45 2.83 -2.26
C LEU A 58 2.01 3.23 -1.93
N LEU A 59 1.68 3.35 -0.65
CA LEU A 59 0.37 3.82 -0.20
C LEU A 59 0.09 5.25 -0.70
N LYS A 60 1.08 6.14 -0.63
CA LYS A 60 0.98 7.51 -1.17
C LYS A 60 0.74 7.49 -2.67
N LEU A 61 1.51 6.68 -3.40
CA LEU A 61 1.40 6.54 -4.85
C LEU A 61 -0.01 6.06 -5.27
N CYS A 62 -0.58 5.09 -4.56
CA CYS A 62 -1.97 4.65 -4.78
C CYS A 62 -3.04 5.72 -4.47
N SER A 63 -2.69 6.76 -3.70
CA SER A 63 -3.62 7.84 -3.31
C SER A 63 -3.54 9.08 -4.21
N LEU A 64 -2.53 9.19 -5.08
CA LEU A 64 -2.26 10.41 -5.88
C LEU A 64 -3.43 10.83 -6.78
N ASN A 65 -4.19 9.86 -7.30
CA ASN A 65 -5.31 10.12 -8.21
C ASN A 65 -6.66 10.21 -7.49
N TYR A 66 -6.65 10.20 -6.16
CA TYR A 66 -7.86 10.25 -5.34
C TYR A 66 -7.79 11.44 -4.39
N THR A 67 -8.92 12.12 -4.21
CA THR A 67 -9.06 12.97 -3.02
C THR A 67 -9.02 12.09 -1.78
N ALA A 68 -8.55 12.62 -0.65
CA ALA A 68 -8.48 11.86 0.60
C ALA A 68 -9.84 11.22 0.97
N ALA A 69 -10.96 11.91 0.73
CA ALA A 69 -12.29 11.39 0.97
C ALA A 69 -12.64 10.18 0.08
N ILE A 70 -12.32 10.24 -1.23
CA ILE A 70 -12.55 9.15 -2.16
C ILE A 70 -11.67 7.95 -1.81
N PHE A 71 -10.40 8.21 -1.49
CA PHE A 71 -9.45 7.17 -1.12
C PHE A 71 -9.88 6.43 0.16
N ILE A 72 -10.25 7.17 1.21
CA ILE A 72 -10.73 6.59 2.48
C ILE A 72 -11.97 5.72 2.26
N SER A 73 -12.93 6.21 1.48
CA SER A 73 -14.16 5.47 1.13
C SER A 73 -13.85 4.18 0.36
N LYS A 74 -13.03 4.27 -0.69
CA LYS A 74 -12.62 3.12 -1.53
C LYS A 74 -11.83 2.07 -0.74
N CYS A 75 -10.97 2.53 0.16
CA CYS A 75 -10.21 1.64 1.04
C CYS A 75 -11.06 1.05 2.19
N LYS A 76 -12.34 1.44 2.30
CA LYS A 76 -13.24 1.08 3.43
C LYS A 76 -12.59 1.37 4.79
N LEU A 77 -11.77 2.41 4.86
CA LEU A 77 -11.12 2.83 6.11
C LEU A 77 -12.15 3.59 6.93
N THR A 78 -12.60 3.02 8.04
CA THR A 78 -13.30 3.78 9.06
C THR A 78 -12.32 4.74 9.72
N ARG A 79 -12.71 6.01 9.86
CA ARG A 79 -12.00 6.91 10.79
C ARG A 79 -12.03 6.23 12.16
N THR A 80 -10.88 5.78 12.65
CA THR A 80 -10.72 5.52 14.09
C THR A 80 -10.92 6.85 14.79
N ILE A 81 -12.03 6.95 15.52
CA ILE A 81 -12.39 8.10 16.36
C ILE A 81 -11.27 8.28 17.38
N GLN A 82 -10.78 9.52 17.48
CA GLN A 82 -9.76 9.95 18.43
C GLN A 82 -10.39 10.28 19.78
#